data_AF-T1AD41-F1
#
_entry.id   AF-T1AD41-F1
#
_cell.length_a   1.000
_cell.length_b   1.000
_cell.length_c   1.000
_cell.angle_alpha   90.00
_cell.angle_beta   90.00
_cell.angle_gamma   90.00
#
_symmetry.space_group_name_H-M   'P 1'
#
loop_
_entity.id
_entity.type
_entity.pdbx_description
1 polymer ?
#
loop_
_entity_poly.entity_id
_entity_poly.type
_entity_poly.pdbx_seq_one_letter_code
_entity_poly.pdbx_strand_id
1 'polypeptide(L)'
;MLAALHVGTYVGGASIASLHLRHVDGREARETATGSGPVHAVTAALVRASGLALEVIELRVRSIGLGAGARGEAVLRVQHDAQELRGRGTSTDIVEAAALAMLEVVNRIERTQPRALANPTHPHDGNSHHDDEARHVSVA
;
A
#
# COMPACT_ATOMS: atom_id res chain seq x y z
N MET A 1 10.03 3.17 1.17
CA MET A 1 9.29 4.07 2.08
C MET A 1 7.92 4.37 1.50
N LEU A 2 6.95 4.72 2.35
CA LEU A 2 5.64 5.24 1.94
C LEU A 2 5.83 6.73 1.60
N ALA A 3 5.75 7.07 0.31
CA ALA A 3 5.94 8.44 -0.19
C ALA A 3 4.64 9.24 -0.22
N ALA A 4 3.52 8.57 -0.51
CA ALA A 4 2.18 9.14 -0.43
C ALA A 4 1.15 8.07 -0.09
N LEU A 5 0.10 8.48 0.60
CA LEU A 5 -1.07 7.67 0.90
C LEU A 5 -2.32 8.54 0.79
N HIS A 6 -3.28 8.11 -0.03
CA HIS A 6 -4.62 8.67 -0.10
C HIS A 6 -5.63 7.57 0.23
N VAL A 7 -6.59 7.87 1.10
CA VAL A 7 -7.64 6.92 1.48
C VAL A 7 -8.99 7.63 1.46
N GLY A 8 -9.92 7.09 0.69
CA GLY A 8 -11.32 7.48 0.65
C GLY A 8 -12.18 6.43 1.32
N THR A 9 -13.10 6.85 2.19
CA THR A 9 -14.05 5.94 2.85
C THR A 9 -15.47 6.39 2.54
N TYR A 10 -16.37 5.43 2.39
CA TYR A 10 -17.78 5.67 2.11
C TYR A 10 -18.63 4.82 3.05
N VAL A 11 -19.58 5.45 3.73
CA VAL A 11 -20.56 4.71 4.52
C VAL A 11 -21.51 3.99 3.55
N GLY A 12 -21.64 2.67 3.70
CA GLY A 12 -22.47 1.84 2.82
C GLY A 12 -21.84 1.47 1.48
N GLY A 13 -20.55 1.77 1.27
CA GLY A 13 -19.82 1.45 0.04
C GLY A 13 -18.41 0.90 0.31
N ALA A 14 -17.68 0.61 -0.76
CA ALA A 14 -16.27 0.23 -0.66
C ALA A 14 -15.39 1.45 -0.35
N SER A 15 -14.37 1.26 0.49
CA SER A 15 -13.28 2.22 0.64
C SER A 15 -12.27 2.06 -0.51
N ILE A 16 -11.54 3.12 -0.80
CA ILE A 16 -10.46 3.14 -1.80
C ILE A 16 -9.18 3.64 -1.15
N ALA A 17 -8.04 3.09 -1.54
CA ALA A 17 -6.73 3.55 -1.13
C ALA A 17 -5.80 3.60 -2.34
N SER A 18 -5.04 4.69 -2.46
CA SER A 18 -3.95 4.86 -3.42
C SER A 18 -2.67 5.13 -2.66
N LEU A 19 -1.60 4.42 -3.00
CA LEU A 19 -0.31 4.59 -2.35
C LEU A 19 0.84 4.69 -3.36
N HIS A 20 1.91 5.35 -2.93
CA HIS A 20 3.16 5.45 -3.66
C HIS A 20 4.29 4.97 -2.75
N LEU A 21 4.97 3.91 -3.17
CA LEU A 21 6.19 3.42 -2.53
C LEU A 21 7.41 3.86 -3.33
N ARG A 22 8.46 4.23 -2.60
CA ARG A 22 9.80 4.48 -3.16
C ARG A 22 10.81 3.57 -2.50
N HIS A 23 11.46 2.72 -3.29
CA HIS A 23 12.52 1.82 -2.83
C HIS A 23 13.85 2.57 -2.69
N VAL A 24 14.76 2.02 -1.89
CA VAL A 24 16.10 2.62 -1.66
C VAL A 24 16.95 2.62 -2.94
N ASP A 25 16.72 1.65 -3.83
CA ASP A 25 17.39 1.54 -5.13
C ASP A 25 16.77 2.44 -6.23
N GLY A 26 15.85 3.34 -5.86
CA GLY A 26 15.23 4.30 -6.77
C GLY A 26 14.00 3.79 -7.51
N ARG A 27 13.66 2.50 -7.41
CA ARG A 27 12.40 1.98 -7.96
C ARG A 27 11.20 2.62 -7.27
N GLU A 28 10.11 2.76 -8.01
CA GLU A 28 8.83 3.27 -7.49
C GLU A 28 7.70 2.30 -7.83
N ALA A 29 6.73 2.20 -6.93
CA ALA A 29 5.49 1.45 -7.14
C ALA A 29 4.30 2.33 -6.77
N ARG A 30 3.29 2.40 -7.65
CA ARG A 30 2.05 3.15 -7.42
C ARG A 30 0.89 2.22 -7.62
N GLU A 31 0.07 2.05 -6.60
CA GLU A 31 -1.05 1.13 -6.63
C GLU A 31 -2.29 1.75 -6.03
N THR A 32 -3.45 1.33 -6.55
CA THR A 32 -4.76 1.71 -6.03
C THR A 32 -5.62 0.47 -5.84
N ALA A 33 -6.32 0.40 -4.71
CA ALA A 33 -7.20 -0.70 -4.38
C ALA A 33 -8.47 -0.28 -3.66
N THR A 34 -9.49 -1.13 -3.79
CA THR A 34 -10.71 -1.04 -3.01
C THR A 34 -10.72 -2.10 -1.90
N GLY A 35 -11.53 -1.87 -0.89
CA GLY A 35 -11.74 -2.80 0.21
C GLY A 35 -13.02 -2.49 0.98
N SER A 36 -13.45 -3.42 1.81
CA SER A 36 -14.62 -3.25 2.70
C SER A 36 -14.43 -2.16 3.77
N GLY A 37 -13.22 -1.64 3.95
CA GLY A 37 -12.89 -0.55 4.85
C GLY A 37 -11.51 0.04 4.51
N PRO A 38 -11.13 1.16 5.13
CA PRO A 38 -9.89 1.88 4.80
C PRO A 38 -8.66 1.00 4.95
N VAL A 39 -8.56 0.28 6.07
CA VAL A 39 -7.44 -0.62 6.35
C VAL A 39 -7.36 -1.73 5.31
N HIS A 40 -8.50 -2.35 4.96
CA HIS A 40 -8.53 -3.40 3.94
C HIS A 40 -8.09 -2.86 2.56
N ALA A 41 -8.58 -1.69 2.16
CA ALA A 41 -8.16 -1.06 0.90
C ALA A 41 -6.65 -0.77 0.88
N VAL A 42 -6.08 -0.26 1.98
CA VAL A 42 -4.64 -0.05 2.13
C VAL A 42 -3.86 -1.36 2.04
N THR A 43 -4.29 -2.40 2.76
CA THR A 43 -3.66 -3.73 2.70
C THR A 43 -3.65 -4.27 1.27
N ALA A 44 -4.78 -4.17 0.56
CA ALA A 44 -4.90 -4.64 -0.81
C ALA A 44 -3.99 -3.87 -1.78
N ALA A 45 -3.88 -2.55 -1.64
CA ALA A 45 -2.97 -1.74 -2.45
C ALA A 45 -1.50 -2.07 -2.15
N LEU A 46 -1.16 -2.32 -0.88
CA LEU A 46 0.21 -2.62 -0.47
C LEU A 46 0.66 -4.01 -0.93
N VAL A 47 -0.22 -5.01 -0.82
CA VAL A 47 0.01 -6.37 -1.35
C VAL A 47 0.27 -6.32 -2.86
N ARG A 48 -0.52 -5.53 -3.62
CA ARG A 48 -0.26 -5.32 -5.04
C ARG A 48 1.07 -4.64 -5.32
N ALA A 49 1.40 -3.59 -4.57
CA ALA A 49 2.61 -2.80 -4.80
C ALA A 49 3.88 -3.58 -4.49
N SER A 50 3.81 -4.48 -3.50
CA SER A 50 4.95 -5.31 -3.07
C SER A 50 5.03 -6.66 -3.79
N GLY A 51 3.92 -7.14 -4.38
CA GLY A 51 3.84 -8.50 -4.93
C GLY A 51 3.87 -9.59 -3.86
N LEU A 52 3.72 -9.25 -2.58
CA LEU A 52 3.77 -10.19 -1.46
C LEU A 52 2.37 -10.57 -0.99
N ALA A 53 2.10 -11.86 -0.85
CA ALA A 53 0.91 -12.33 -0.17
C ALA A 53 1.10 -12.20 1.35
N LEU A 54 0.26 -11.40 2.01
CA LEU A 54 0.29 -11.22 3.46
C LEU A 54 -0.99 -11.80 4.08
N GLU A 55 -0.86 -12.81 4.93
CA GLU A 55 -1.96 -13.30 5.74
C GLU A 55 -1.97 -12.54 7.07
N VAL A 56 -2.91 -11.61 7.24
CA VAL A 56 -3.03 -10.82 8.47
C VAL A 56 -3.69 -11.67 9.56
N ILE A 57 -2.93 -12.02 10.59
CA ILE A 57 -3.43 -12.75 11.76
C ILE A 57 -4.10 -11.78 12.73
N GLU A 58 -3.47 -10.63 12.95
CA GLU A 58 -3.93 -9.67 13.94
C GLU A 58 -3.48 -8.25 13.60
N LEU A 59 -4.42 -7.31 13.71
CA LEU A 59 -4.13 -5.88 13.73
C LEU A 59 -4.72 -5.29 15.02
N ARG A 60 -3.85 -4.77 15.88
CA ARG A 60 -4.26 -4.00 17.06
C ARG A 60 -3.93 -2.55 16.87
N VAL A 61 -4.88 -1.67 17.14
CA VAL A 61 -4.69 -0.22 17.16
C VAL A 61 -5.02 0.30 18.55
N ARG A 62 -4.12 1.09 19.13
CA ARG A 62 -4.34 1.75 20.43
C ARG A 62 -3.87 3.20 20.39
N SER A 63 -4.46 4.04 21.23
CA SER A 63 -3.95 5.39 21.44
C SER A 63 -2.69 5.36 22.32
N ILE A 64 -1.70 6.19 21.99
CA ILE A 64 -0.59 6.55 22.86
C ILE A 64 -0.65 8.05 23.13
N GLY A 65 -0.67 8.42 24.41
CA GLY A 65 -0.87 9.81 24.84
C GLY A 65 -2.34 10.22 24.96
N LEU A 66 -2.57 11.51 25.18
CA LEU A 66 -3.87 12.09 25.52
C LEU A 66 -4.13 13.38 24.73
N GLY A 67 -5.41 13.73 24.57
CA GLY A 67 -5.84 14.95 23.90
C GLY A 67 -5.62 14.93 22.39
N ALA A 68 -5.69 16.11 21.77
CA ALA A 68 -5.62 16.26 20.31
C ALA A 68 -4.26 15.85 19.69
N GLY A 69 -3.22 15.70 20.52
CA GLY A 69 -1.90 15.25 20.10
C GLY A 69 -1.68 13.74 20.26
N ALA A 70 -2.70 12.98 20.66
CA ALA A 70 -2.57 11.53 20.80
C ALA A 70 -2.25 10.90 19.44
N ARG A 71 -1.37 9.90 19.44
CA ARG A 71 -1.03 9.14 18.23
C ARG A 71 -1.69 7.78 18.30
N GLY A 72 -2.14 7.28 17.16
CA GLY A 72 -2.44 5.87 16.97
C GLY A 72 -1.14 5.06 16.89
N GLU A 73 -1.08 3.98 17.65
CA GLU A 73 -0.10 2.91 17.49
C GLU A 73 -0.80 1.71 16.90
N ALA A 74 -0.35 1.29 15.72
CA ALA A 74 -0.75 0.04 15.11
C ALA A 74 0.33 -1.03 15.33
N VAL A 75 -0.11 -2.23 15.70
CA VAL A 75 0.71 -3.43 15.77
C VAL A 75 0.06 -4.48 14.88
N LEU A 76 0.83 -4.97 13.91
CA LEU A 76 0.41 -5.98 12.96
C LEU A 76 1.16 -7.29 13.22
N ARG A 77 0.46 -8.41 13.18
CA ARG A 77 1.04 -9.76 13.07
C ARG A 77 0.54 -10.41 11.79
N VAL A 78 1.46 -10.96 11.01
CA VAL A 78 1.16 -11.68 9.78
C VAL A 78 1.79 -13.05 9.79
N GLN A 79 1.20 -13.98 9.04
CA GLN A 79 1.82 -15.24 8.65
C GLN A 79 2.42 -15.09 7.25
N HIS A 80 3.67 -15.51 7.07
CA HIS A 80 4.35 -15.56 5.78
C HIS A 80 5.39 -16.70 5.78
N ASP A 81 5.34 -17.61 4.81
CA ASP A 81 6.24 -18.77 4.68
C ASP A 81 6.46 -19.55 5.98
N ALA A 82 5.36 -19.93 6.65
CA ALA A 82 5.35 -20.61 7.95
C ALA A 82 6.00 -19.83 9.11
N GLN A 83 6.35 -18.56 8.92
CA GLN A 83 6.86 -17.67 9.96
C GLN A 83 5.84 -16.59 10.33
N GLU A 84 5.76 -16.31 11.62
CA GLU A 84 5.02 -15.16 12.11
C GLU A 84 5.93 -13.93 12.13
N LEU A 85 5.48 -12.86 11.47
CA LEU A 85 6.18 -11.58 11.46
C LEU A 85 5.35 -10.51 12.14
N ARG A 86 6.02 -9.60 12.84
CA ARG A 86 5.40 -8.47 13.53
C ARG A 86 5.93 -7.15 12.99
N GLY A 87 5.03 -6.20 12.79
CA GLY A 87 5.33 -4.83 12.44
C GLY A 87 4.59 -3.84 13.32
N ARG A 88 5.06 -2.60 13.35
CA ARG A 88 4.56 -1.52 14.18
C ARG A 88 4.60 -0.20 13.40
N GLY A 89 3.58 0.64 13.61
CA GLY A 89 3.51 1.97 13.03
C GLY A 89 2.87 2.95 13.98
N THR A 90 3.30 4.21 13.95
CA THR A 90 2.75 5.27 14.80
C THR A 90 2.50 6.55 14.02
N SER A 91 1.26 7.03 14.03
CA SER A 91 0.86 8.29 13.39
C SER A 91 -0.32 8.91 14.14
N THR A 92 -0.53 10.21 13.98
CA THR A 92 -1.78 10.87 14.37
C THR A 92 -2.96 10.39 13.53
N ASP A 93 -2.71 9.88 12.33
CA ASP A 93 -3.67 9.15 11.50
C ASP A 93 -3.58 7.64 11.76
N ILE A 94 -4.65 7.04 12.29
CA ILE A 94 -4.70 5.61 12.61
C ILE A 94 -4.58 4.71 11.37
N VAL A 95 -5.03 5.17 10.20
CA VAL A 95 -4.95 4.43 8.95
C VAL A 95 -3.52 4.46 8.42
N GLU A 96 -2.85 5.60 8.51
CA GLU A 96 -1.41 5.70 8.21
C GLU A 96 -0.59 4.83 9.18
N ALA A 97 -0.90 4.85 10.48
CA ALA A 97 -0.22 4.00 11.46
C ALA A 97 -0.31 2.52 11.06
N ALA A 98 -1.48 2.05 10.62
CA ALA A 98 -1.66 0.69 10.12
C ALA A 98 -0.85 0.44 8.84
N ALA A 99 -0.85 1.38 7.88
CA ALA A 99 -0.06 1.28 6.65
C ALA A 99 1.44 1.14 6.95
N LEU A 100 1.96 1.92 7.90
CA LEU A 100 3.35 1.87 8.33
C LEU A 100 3.70 0.53 9.00
N ALA A 101 2.81 -0.02 9.83
CA ALA A 101 3.00 -1.35 10.42
C ALA A 101 3.08 -2.45 9.36
N MET A 102 2.23 -2.40 8.33
CA MET A 102 2.27 -3.32 7.19
C MET A 102 3.55 -3.14 6.37
N LEU A 103 3.95 -1.90 6.09
CA LEU A 103 5.16 -1.61 5.35
C LEU A 103 6.42 -2.10 6.10
N GLU A 104 6.44 -2.02 7.43
CA GLU A 104 7.55 -2.59 8.22
C GLU A 104 7.70 -4.10 7.97
N VAL A 105 6.59 -4.84 7.97
CA VAL A 105 6.55 -6.28 7.67
C VAL A 105 7.00 -6.54 6.24
N VAL A 106 6.45 -5.83 5.24
CA VAL A 106 6.85 -5.95 3.82
C VAL A 106 8.35 -5.75 3.66
N ASN A 107 8.88 -4.66 4.23
CA ASN A 107 10.31 -4.37 4.16
C ASN A 107 11.16 -5.45 4.84
N ARG A 108 10.64 -6.10 5.90
CA ARG A 108 11.34 -7.18 6.59
C ARG A 108 11.39 -8.44 5.71
N ILE A 109 10.28 -8.78 5.06
CA ILE A 109 10.22 -9.90 4.11
C ILE A 109 11.19 -9.67 2.95
N GLU A 110 11.16 -8.48 2.31
CA GLU A 110 12.05 -8.16 1.19
C GLU A 110 13.54 -8.20 1.55
N ARG A 111 13.90 -7.90 2.81
CA ARG A 111 15.30 -7.99 3.27
C ARG A 111 15.74 -9.42 3.56
N THR A 112 14.82 -10.30 3.95
CA THR A 112 15.13 -11.68 4.34
C THR A 112 15.08 -12.63 3.13
N GLN A 113 14.31 -12.31 2.10
CA GLN A 113 14.34 -13.07 0.85
C GLN A 113 15.59 -12.71 0.04
N PRO A 114 16.45 -13.68 -0.34
CA PRO A 114 17.50 -13.43 -1.32
C PRO A 114 16.82 -13.00 -2.61
N ARG A 115 17.11 -11.78 -3.09
CA ARG A 115 16.54 -11.25 -4.33
C ARG A 115 16.91 -12.21 -5.46
N ALA A 116 15.95 -13.03 -5.88
CA ALA A 116 16.06 -13.74 -7.16
C ALA A 116 16.24 -12.65 -8.21
N LEU A 117 17.39 -12.68 -8.89
CA LEU A 117 17.76 -11.68 -9.90
C LEU A 117 16.63 -11.60 -10.93
N ALA A 118 15.87 -10.51 -10.91
CA ALA A 118 14.92 -10.21 -11.96
C ALA A 118 15.72 -9.92 -13.24
N ASN A 119 15.59 -10.80 -14.22
CA ASN A 119 16.17 -10.64 -15.55
C ASN A 119 15.54 -9.40 -16.20
N PRO A 120 16.30 -8.39 -16.65
CA PRO A 120 15.71 -7.24 -17.35
C PRO A 120 15.37 -7.66 -18.78
N THR A 121 14.09 -7.89 -19.06
CA THR A 121 13.60 -8.07 -20.45
C THR A 121 12.37 -7.21 -20.69
N HIS A 122 12.59 -5.97 -21.16
CA HIS A 122 12.27 -5.55 -22.54
C HIS A 122 12.44 -4.02 -22.69
N PRO A 123 13.17 -3.53 -23.69
CA PRO A 123 13.10 -2.13 -24.10
C PRO A 123 11.77 -1.88 -24.83
N HIS A 124 11.00 -0.91 -24.33
CA HIS A 124 9.88 -0.34 -25.08
C HIS A 124 10.43 0.69 -26.06
N ASP A 125 10.85 0.21 -27.22
CA ASP A 125 11.12 1.05 -28.39
C ASP A 125 9.87 1.04 -29.28
N GLY A 126 9.37 2.22 -29.68
CA GLY A 126 8.47 2.32 -30.83
C GLY A 126 7.26 3.24 -30.66
N ASN A 127 7.50 4.53 -30.84
CA ASN A 127 6.51 5.52 -31.26
C ASN A 127 5.63 5.01 -32.42
N SER A 128 4.31 5.16 -32.32
CA SER A 128 3.45 5.34 -33.49
C SER A 128 2.38 6.39 -33.19
N HIS A 129 2.53 7.50 -33.90
CA HIS A 129 1.52 8.53 -34.07
C HIS A 129 0.25 7.94 -34.69
N HIS A 130 -0.90 8.34 -34.16
CA HIS A 130 -2.09 8.55 -34.98
C HIS A 130 -2.80 9.80 -34.46
N ASP A 131 -2.65 10.89 -35.22
CA ASP A 131 -3.49 12.06 -35.16
C ASP A 131 -4.90 11.74 -35.70
N ASP A 132 -5.84 12.66 -35.45
CA ASP A 132 -7.28 12.67 -35.79
C ASP A 132 -8.17 11.70 -34.98
N GLU A 133 -9.32 12.09 -34.43
CA GLU A 133 -10.27 13.08 -34.92
C GLU A 133 -11.09 13.65 -33.74
N ALA A 134 -11.33 14.96 -33.77
CA ALA A 134 -12.34 15.61 -32.93
C ALA A 134 -13.73 15.01 -33.19
N ARG A 135 -14.53 14.79 -32.14
CA ARG A 135 -16.00 14.94 -32.19
C ARG A 135 -16.58 15.03 -30.79
N HIS A 136 -17.12 16.22 -30.53
CA HIS A 136 -18.20 16.51 -29.60
C HIS A 136 -19.20 15.36 -29.49
N VAL A 137 -19.62 15.03 -28.26
CA VAL A 137 -21.06 14.92 -27.94
C VAL A 137 -21.28 15.43 -26.52
N SER A 138 -22.19 16.40 -26.44
CA SER A 138 -22.74 17.00 -25.23
C SER A 138 -23.98 16.22 -24.79
N VAL A 139 -24.14 16.06 -23.47
CA VAL A 139 -25.39 16.02 -22.68
C VAL A 139 -26.43 14.92 -22.97
N ALA A 140 -26.72 14.15 -21.91
CA ALA A 140 -28.05 14.03 -21.29
C ALA A 140 -27.89 14.05 -19.77
#